data_AF-A0A0P0G5D5-F1
#
_entry.id   AF-A0A0P0G5D5-F1
#
_cell.length_a   1.000
_cell.length_b   1.000
_cell.length_c   1.000
_cell.angle_alpha   90.00
_cell.angle_beta   90.00
_cell.angle_gamma   90.00
#
_symmetry.space_group_name_H-M   'P 1'
#
loop_
_entity.id
_entity.type
_entity.pdbx_description
1 polymer ?
#
loop_
_entity_poly.entity_id
_entity_poly.type
_entity_poly.pdbx_seq_one_letter_code
_entity_poly.pdbx_strand_id
1 'polypeptide(L)'
;MRKITLTDKHQELLFQIPLFRDLPLNIKHSLLDRLDISLYSVDKKDIIATQGTLCKKLYVLLEGKLRVDIIDGLGNEVMIEYIVAARAFATPHLFSSDGVLPATFTAMEDSTLLTASKESMFKLISEEPKILHNFLCITGNCNVCTVSRLKTLSRKTVRERFVVYLLEHKKKNSSTVNIIHNQATLAEYLNVTRPALSKEINKMIKEGIIEMDGKTVRVLDEPSLEKYV
;
A
#
# COMPACT_ATOMS: atom_id res chain seq x y z
N MET A 1 20.37 -5.65 -0.42
CA MET A 1 20.39 -4.22 0.03
C MET A 1 21.79 -3.64 0.13
N ARG A 2 22.04 -2.50 -0.52
CA ARG A 2 23.31 -1.77 -0.47
C ARG A 2 23.08 -0.33 -0.03
N LYS A 3 23.84 0.16 0.95
CA LYS A 3 23.76 1.56 1.39
C LYS A 3 24.23 2.50 0.26
N ILE A 4 23.49 3.57 0.02
CA ILE A 4 23.76 4.58 -1.00
C ILE A 4 23.67 5.99 -0.41
N THR A 5 24.13 6.99 -1.17
CA THR A 5 24.12 8.39 -0.76
C THR A 5 22.79 9.07 -1.08
N LEU A 6 22.30 9.89 -0.16
CA LEU A 6 21.13 10.75 -0.38
C LEU A 6 21.43 11.79 -1.46
N THR A 7 20.47 12.07 -2.34
CA THR A 7 20.58 13.06 -3.42
C THR A 7 19.39 14.01 -3.36
N ASP A 8 19.46 15.13 -4.09
CA ASP A 8 18.37 16.12 -4.11
C ASP A 8 17.04 15.51 -4.60
N LYS A 9 17.10 14.64 -5.62
CA LYS A 9 15.93 13.87 -6.09
C LYS A 9 15.28 13.06 -4.97
N HIS A 10 16.07 12.41 -4.12
CA HIS A 10 15.55 11.64 -2.99
C HIS A 10 14.89 12.54 -1.95
N GLN A 11 15.45 13.73 -1.70
CA GLN A 11 14.86 14.71 -0.78
C GLN A 11 13.53 15.24 -1.31
N GLU A 12 13.44 15.54 -2.61
CA GLU A 12 12.19 15.96 -3.24
C GLU A 12 11.08 14.92 -3.04
N LEU A 13 11.37 13.65 -3.29
CA LEU A 13 10.43 12.54 -3.07
C LEU A 13 10.04 12.41 -1.59
N LEU A 14 10.99 12.58 -0.67
CA LEU A 14 10.74 12.55 0.76
C LEU A 14 9.77 13.66 1.20
N PHE A 15 9.90 14.88 0.66
CA PHE A 15 9.01 15.99 1.02
C PHE A 15 7.64 15.96 0.32
N GLN A 16 7.42 15.01 -0.59
CA GLN A 16 6.11 14.77 -1.21
C GLN A 16 5.24 13.80 -0.40
N ILE A 17 5.82 12.97 0.49
CA ILE A 17 5.02 11.99 1.23
C ILE A 17 4.16 12.66 2.31
N PRO A 18 2.99 12.08 2.66
CA PRO A 18 2.09 12.65 3.66
C PRO A 18 2.72 12.97 5.02
N LEU A 19 3.80 12.27 5.39
CA LEU A 19 4.47 12.48 6.68
C LEU A 19 5.23 13.81 6.72
N PHE A 20 5.88 14.19 5.61
CA PHE A 20 6.79 15.33 5.53
C PHE A 20 6.35 16.41 4.54
N ARG A 21 5.15 16.28 3.95
CA ARG A 21 4.51 17.34 3.15
C ARG A 21 4.11 18.54 4.02
N ASP A 22 4.01 19.69 3.37
CA ASP A 22 3.52 20.94 3.97
C ASP A 22 4.31 21.39 5.23
N LEU A 23 5.58 20.97 5.33
CA LEU A 23 6.49 21.43 6.36
C LEU A 23 7.08 22.81 6.01
N PRO A 24 7.18 23.73 6.99
CA PRO A 24 7.97 24.95 6.88
C PRO A 24 9.39 24.71 6.37
N LEU A 25 9.94 25.64 5.58
CA LEU A 25 11.26 25.51 4.95
C LEU A 25 12.40 25.29 5.96
N ASN A 26 12.35 25.98 7.10
CA ASN A 26 13.31 25.81 8.19
C ASN A 26 13.29 24.38 8.78
N ILE A 27 12.12 23.76 8.85
CA ILE A 27 11.99 22.36 9.29
C ILE A 27 12.51 21.43 8.20
N LYS A 28 12.17 21.65 6.93
CA LYS A 28 12.68 20.82 5.82
C LYS A 28 14.21 20.81 5.78
N HIS A 29 14.85 21.96 5.94
CA HIS A 29 16.31 22.07 5.92
C HIS A 29 16.96 21.33 7.10
N SER A 30 16.38 21.43 8.30
CA SER A 30 16.92 20.78 9.50
C SER A 30 16.51 19.31 9.67
N LEU A 31 15.54 18.82 8.90
CA LEU A 31 14.98 17.48 9.05
C LEU A 31 16.01 16.38 8.78
N LEU A 32 16.85 16.58 7.76
CA LEU A 32 17.88 15.60 7.37
C LEU A 32 18.98 15.47 8.42
N ASP A 33 19.28 16.54 9.15
CA ASP A 33 20.27 16.54 10.24
C ASP A 33 19.71 15.96 11.54
N ARG A 34 18.39 16.05 11.73
CA ARG A 34 17.70 15.60 12.95
C ARG A 34 17.29 14.14 12.91
N LEU A 35 17.09 13.59 11.72
CA LEU A 35 16.79 12.18 11.52
C LEU A 35 18.07 11.38 11.29
N ASP A 36 18.19 10.23 11.96
CA ASP A 36 19.25 9.26 11.68
C ASP A 36 18.91 8.48 10.39
N ILE A 37 19.11 9.14 9.25
CA ILE A 37 18.73 8.63 7.93
C ILE A 37 19.79 7.69 7.38
N SER A 38 19.32 6.57 6.81
CA SER A 38 20.13 5.75 5.91
C SER A 38 19.33 5.41 4.66
N LEU A 39 19.99 5.49 3.50
CA LEU A 39 19.41 5.19 2.20
C LEU A 39 19.97 3.89 1.64
N TYR A 40 19.12 3.06 1.05
CA TYR A 40 19.48 1.77 0.51
C TYR A 40 18.93 1.59 -0.90
N SER A 41 19.77 1.07 -1.79
CA SER A 41 19.33 0.43 -3.02
C SER A 41 18.92 -1.00 -2.71
N VAL A 42 17.75 -1.39 -3.20
CA VAL A 42 17.09 -2.67 -2.94
C VAL A 42 16.81 -3.33 -4.29
N ASP A 43 17.35 -4.53 -4.49
CA ASP A 43 17.19 -5.24 -5.75
C ASP A 43 15.82 -5.91 -5.82
N LYS A 44 15.30 -6.13 -7.03
CA LYS A 44 14.08 -6.90 -7.23
C LYS A 44 14.16 -8.26 -6.52
N LYS A 45 13.09 -8.61 -5.78
CA LYS A 45 12.92 -9.79 -4.90
C LYS A 45 13.61 -9.70 -3.52
N ASP A 46 14.34 -8.64 -3.20
CA ASP A 46 14.86 -8.47 -1.83
C ASP A 46 13.70 -8.31 -0.83
N ILE A 47 13.82 -8.99 0.31
CA ILE A 47 12.91 -8.83 1.45
C ILE A 47 13.41 -7.66 2.29
N ILE A 48 12.54 -6.65 2.47
CA ILE A 48 12.86 -5.45 3.22
C ILE A 48 12.74 -5.65 4.72
N ALA A 49 11.64 -6.26 5.12
CA ALA A 49 11.38 -6.63 6.49
C ALA A 49 10.38 -7.78 6.53
N THR A 50 10.38 -8.53 7.63
CA THR A 50 9.61 -9.76 7.77
C THR A 50 8.57 -9.61 8.87
N GLN A 51 7.40 -10.21 8.66
CA GLN A 51 6.36 -10.31 9.69
C GLN A 51 6.93 -10.89 10.99
N GLY A 52 6.50 -10.36 12.13
CA GLY A 52 6.94 -10.87 13.44
C GLY A 52 8.27 -10.29 13.92
N THR A 53 8.99 -9.53 13.08
CA THR A 53 10.24 -8.87 13.48
C THR A 53 10.01 -7.51 14.11
N LEU A 54 10.97 -7.06 14.93
CA LEU A 54 10.88 -5.77 15.61
C LEU A 54 11.00 -4.59 14.62
N CYS A 55 10.02 -3.69 14.67
CA CYS A 55 10.02 -2.41 13.99
C CYS A 55 10.89 -1.40 14.75
N LYS A 56 12.16 -1.30 14.36
CA LYS A 56 13.14 -0.38 14.98
C LYS A 56 13.35 0.91 14.19
N LYS A 57 12.78 1.01 12.99
CA LYS A 57 13.03 2.08 12.04
C LYS A 57 11.75 2.48 11.34
N LEU A 58 11.61 3.77 11.06
CA LEU A 58 10.71 4.26 10.05
C LEU A 58 11.19 3.75 8.68
N TYR A 59 10.27 3.29 7.84
CA TYR A 59 10.57 2.90 6.47
C TYR A 59 9.81 3.80 5.48
N VAL A 60 10.53 4.31 4.48
CA VAL A 60 9.98 5.12 3.39
C VAL A 60 10.48 4.55 2.07
N LEU A 61 9.55 4.06 1.25
CA LEU A 61 9.85 3.70 -0.14
C LEU A 61 9.87 4.99 -0.96
N LEU A 62 11.04 5.38 -1.48
CA LEU A 62 11.18 6.58 -2.30
C LEU A 62 10.96 6.26 -3.79
N GLU A 63 11.41 5.09 -4.23
CA GLU A 63 11.24 4.63 -5.62
C GLU A 63 10.95 3.13 -5.64
N GLY A 64 10.21 2.69 -6.66
CA GLY A 64 9.90 1.29 -6.89
C GLY A 64 8.54 0.85 -6.34
N LYS A 65 8.39 -0.46 -6.16
CA LYS A 65 7.14 -1.10 -5.77
C LYS A 65 7.39 -2.29 -4.86
N LEU A 66 6.63 -2.39 -3.78
CA LEU A 66 6.67 -3.53 -2.85
C LEU A 66 5.39 -4.33 -2.91
N ARG A 67 5.52 -5.64 -2.71
CA ARG A 67 4.41 -6.54 -2.37
C ARG A 67 4.42 -6.76 -0.86
N VAL A 68 3.25 -6.68 -0.26
CA VAL A 68 3.04 -6.89 1.17
C VAL A 68 2.28 -8.19 1.35
N ASP A 69 2.85 -9.13 2.10
CA ASP A 69 2.27 -10.44 2.35
C ASP A 69 2.22 -10.71 3.86
N ILE A 70 1.18 -11.40 4.32
CA ILE A 70 1.13 -11.97 5.67
C ILE A 70 1.16 -13.50 5.59
N ILE A 71 1.64 -14.13 6.65
CA ILE A 71 1.44 -15.54 6.92
C ILE A 71 0.24 -15.66 7.85
N ASP A 72 -0.79 -16.39 7.41
CA ASP A 72 -1.98 -16.66 8.23
C ASP A 72 -1.72 -17.73 9.31
N GLY A 73 -2.71 -17.99 10.15
CA GLY A 73 -2.59 -18.99 11.23
C GLY A 73 -2.41 -20.44 10.76
N LEU A 74 -2.56 -20.71 9.47
CA LEU A 74 -2.36 -22.02 8.83
C LEU A 74 -1.03 -22.09 8.06
N GLY A 75 -0.25 -21.00 8.03
CA GLY A 75 1.02 -20.93 7.32
C GLY A 75 0.91 -20.52 5.85
N ASN A 76 -0.26 -20.10 5.37
CA ASN A 76 -0.42 -19.66 3.99
C ASN A 76 0.04 -18.22 3.82
N GLU A 77 0.72 -17.93 2.71
CA GLU A 77 1.06 -16.58 2.30
C GLU A 77 -0.15 -15.89 1.65
N VAL A 78 -0.52 -14.74 2.21
CA VAL A 78 -1.69 -13.96 1.79
C VAL A 78 -1.26 -12.54 1.43
N MET A 79 -1.36 -12.19 0.15
CA MET A 79 -1.05 -10.85 -0.34
C MET A 79 -2.05 -9.82 0.19
N ILE A 80 -1.57 -8.77 0.85
CA ILE A 80 -2.36 -7.68 1.42
C ILE A 80 -2.56 -6.54 0.43
N GLU A 81 -1.46 -5.96 -0.03
CA GLU A 81 -1.47 -4.80 -0.91
C GLU A 81 -0.16 -4.70 -1.70
N TYR A 82 -0.14 -3.77 -2.65
CA TYR A 82 1.09 -3.24 -3.20
C TYR A 82 1.35 -1.84 -2.64
N ILE A 83 2.59 -1.59 -2.22
CA ILE A 83 3.05 -0.24 -1.90
C ILE A 83 3.76 0.30 -3.13
N VAL A 84 3.25 1.42 -3.65
CA VAL A 84 3.89 2.16 -4.76
C VAL A 84 4.53 3.41 -4.17
N ALA A 85 5.75 3.71 -4.62
CA ALA A 85 6.49 4.87 -4.18
C ALA A 85 5.85 6.20 -4.67
N ALA A 86 6.04 7.33 -3.97
CA ALA A 86 6.72 7.49 -2.69
C ALA A 86 5.75 7.32 -1.52
N ARG A 87 6.05 6.43 -0.56
CA ARG A 87 5.16 6.13 0.58
C ARG A 87 5.93 5.65 1.81
N ALA A 88 5.62 6.22 2.97
CA ALA A 88 5.98 5.64 4.25
C ALA A 88 5.07 4.45 4.57
N PHE A 89 5.62 3.38 5.13
CA PHE A 89 4.88 2.16 5.42
C PHE A 89 5.26 1.58 6.78
N ALA A 90 4.41 0.69 7.28
CA ALA A 90 4.45 0.17 8.65
C ALA A 90 4.52 1.27 9.75
N THR A 91 4.17 2.51 9.42
CA THR A 91 4.31 3.67 10.31
C THR A 91 3.57 3.53 11.65
N PRO A 92 2.35 2.94 11.73
CA PRO A 92 1.68 2.72 13.02
C PRO A 92 2.46 1.80 13.96
N HIS A 93 3.24 0.86 13.40
CA HIS A 93 3.97 -0.16 14.15
C HIS A 93 5.31 0.34 14.69
N LEU A 94 5.75 1.55 14.30
CA LEU A 94 6.98 2.14 14.83
C LEU A 94 6.88 2.39 16.35
N PHE A 95 5.69 2.78 16.82
CA PHE A 95 5.40 3.09 18.22
C PHE A 95 4.31 2.19 18.83
N SER A 96 3.99 1.04 18.21
CA SER A 96 3.08 0.06 18.82
C SER A 96 3.69 -0.54 20.09
N SER A 97 2.82 -1.04 20.98
CA SER A 97 3.23 -1.61 22.27
C SER A 97 4.09 -2.87 22.12
N ASP A 98 3.81 -3.70 21.12
CA ASP A 98 4.61 -4.87 20.77
C ASP A 98 5.83 -4.51 19.89
N GLY A 99 5.76 -3.39 19.17
CA GLY A 99 6.77 -2.96 18.21
C GLY A 99 7.02 -3.97 17.10
N VAL A 100 6.03 -4.78 16.71
CA VAL A 100 6.19 -5.86 15.74
C VAL A 100 5.63 -5.47 14.37
N LEU A 101 6.36 -5.83 13.32
CA LEU A 101 5.90 -5.67 11.95
C LEU A 101 4.78 -6.66 11.60
N PRO A 102 3.68 -6.19 11.00
CA PRO A 102 2.49 -7.00 10.77
C PRO A 102 2.61 -7.92 9.55
N ALA A 103 3.59 -7.67 8.68
CA ALA A 103 3.67 -8.25 7.35
C ALA A 103 5.12 -8.32 6.87
N THR A 104 5.34 -9.12 5.84
CA THR A 104 6.58 -9.18 5.07
C THR A 104 6.48 -8.25 3.86
N PHE A 105 7.56 -7.51 3.59
CA PHE A 105 7.63 -6.51 2.52
C PHE A 105 8.71 -6.93 1.52
N THR A 106 8.32 -7.22 0.28
CA THR A 106 9.23 -7.73 -0.75
C THR A 106 9.28 -6.79 -1.95
N ALA A 107 10.47 -6.46 -2.43
CA ALA A 107 10.64 -5.61 -3.61
C ALA A 107 10.19 -6.33 -4.89
N MET A 108 9.32 -5.69 -5.68
CA MET A 108 8.82 -6.22 -6.95
C MET A 108 9.64 -5.76 -8.15
N GLU A 109 10.45 -4.72 -7.96
CA GLU A 109 11.36 -4.09 -8.91
C GLU A 109 12.48 -3.41 -8.13
N ASP A 110 13.54 -2.99 -8.83
CA ASP A 110 14.64 -2.28 -8.19
C ASP A 110 14.10 -0.99 -7.55
N SER A 111 14.41 -0.82 -6.27
CA SER A 111 13.74 0.13 -5.39
C SER A 111 14.75 0.92 -4.57
N THR A 112 14.32 2.09 -4.11
CA THR A 112 15.10 2.96 -3.21
C THR A 112 14.37 3.09 -1.88
N LEU A 113 15.02 2.64 -0.80
CA LEU A 113 14.47 2.63 0.55
C LEU A 113 15.22 3.59 1.46
N LEU A 114 14.49 4.51 2.07
CA LEU A 114 14.97 5.36 3.15
C LEU A 114 14.52 4.80 4.50
N THR A 115 15.42 4.76 5.46
CA THR A 115 15.10 4.42 6.86
C THR A 115 15.53 5.52 7.81
N ALA A 116 14.75 5.76 8.87
CA ALA A 116 15.16 6.61 9.99
C ALA A 116 15.00 5.85 11.32
N SER A 117 15.87 6.06 12.30
CA SER A 117 15.76 5.40 13.61
C SER A 117 14.47 5.79 14.35
N LYS A 118 13.91 4.84 15.12
CA LYS A 118 12.74 5.10 15.97
C LYS A 118 12.98 6.27 16.94
N GLU A 119 14.18 6.33 17.50
CA GLU A 119 14.59 7.32 18.50
C GLU A 119 14.64 8.73 17.89
N SER A 120 15.27 8.87 16.71
CA SER A 120 15.33 10.17 16.02
C SER A 120 13.95 10.63 15.57
N MET A 121 13.11 9.71 15.08
CA MET A 121 11.73 10.02 14.71
C MET A 121 10.90 10.45 15.93
N PHE A 122 11.04 9.76 17.07
CA PHE A 122 10.33 10.11 18.30
C PHE A 122 10.69 11.52 18.79
N LYS A 123 11.99 11.83 18.79
CA LYS A 123 12.49 13.16 19.14
C LYS A 123 11.91 14.22 18.21
N LEU A 124 11.98 14.00 16.91
CA LEU A 124 11.44 14.92 15.90
C LEU A 124 9.93 15.16 16.09
N ILE A 125 9.15 14.10 16.31
CA ILE A 125 7.70 14.20 16.54
C ILE A 125 7.39 15.00 17.81
N SER A 126 8.20 14.84 18.85
CA SER A 126 8.02 15.53 20.14
C SER A 126 8.33 17.02 20.05
N GLU A 127 9.21 17.42 19.14
CA GLU A 127 9.63 18.80 18.93
C GLU A 127 8.80 19.52 17.85
N GLU A 128 8.20 18.80 16.91
CA GLU A 128 7.51 19.37 15.74
C GLU A 128 6.02 19.01 15.68
N PRO A 129 5.12 19.88 16.17
CA PRO A 129 3.67 19.62 16.20
C PRO A 129 3.07 19.29 14.83
N LYS A 130 3.62 19.85 13.74
CA LYS A 130 3.15 19.56 12.38
C LYS A 130 3.48 18.13 11.95
N ILE A 131 4.67 17.63 12.29
CA ILE A 131 5.07 16.25 11.99
C ILE A 131 4.26 15.28 12.86
N LEU A 132 4.05 15.60 14.14
CA LEU A 132 3.14 14.85 15.01
C LEU A 132 1.73 14.75 14.40
N HIS A 133 1.15 15.88 13.99
CA HIS A 133 -0.16 15.91 13.35
C HIS A 133 -0.19 15.03 12.10
N ASN A 134 0.78 15.16 11.19
CA ASN A 134 0.88 14.34 9.98
C ASN A 134 1.00 12.84 10.32
N PHE A 135 1.81 12.48 11.32
CA PHE A 135 1.97 11.11 11.79
C PHE A 135 0.65 10.54 12.33
N LEU A 136 -0.10 11.32 13.11
CA LEU A 136 -1.43 10.94 13.61
C LEU A 136 -2.43 10.77 12.47
N CYS A 137 -2.43 11.63 11.45
CA CYS A 137 -3.30 11.47 10.28
C CYS A 137 -2.99 10.18 9.51
N ILE A 138 -1.72 9.86 9.29
CA ILE A 138 -1.31 8.64 8.57
C ILE A 138 -1.70 7.40 9.38
N THR A 139 -1.45 7.44 10.70
CA THR A 139 -1.79 6.35 11.61
C THR A 139 -3.30 6.16 11.71
N GLY A 140 -4.09 7.23 11.80
CA GLY A 140 -5.55 7.14 11.79
C GLY A 140 -6.12 6.57 10.48
N ASN A 141 -5.43 6.79 9.36
CA ASN A 141 -5.83 6.29 8.05
C ASN A 141 -5.25 4.91 7.69
N CYS A 142 -4.42 4.29 8.54
CA CYS A 142 -3.74 3.03 8.19
C CYS A 142 -4.70 1.84 8.00
N ASN A 143 -5.90 1.93 8.58
CA ASN A 143 -6.91 0.88 8.48
C ASN A 143 -7.75 0.96 7.20
N VAL A 144 -7.60 2.01 6.38
CA VAL A 144 -8.41 2.18 5.17
C VAL A 144 -8.26 0.99 4.20
N CYS A 145 -7.03 0.54 3.97
CA CYS A 145 -6.74 -0.63 3.13
C CYS A 145 -7.34 -1.92 3.73
N THR A 146 -7.21 -2.11 5.05
CA THR A 146 -7.81 -3.26 5.75
C THR A 146 -9.33 -3.26 5.65
N VAL A 147 -9.97 -2.10 5.83
CA VAL A 147 -11.43 -1.96 5.74
C VAL A 147 -11.92 -2.21 4.31
N SER A 148 -11.25 -1.66 3.30
CA SER A 148 -11.58 -1.92 1.88
C SER A 148 -11.46 -3.41 1.55
N ARG A 149 -10.38 -4.05 2.00
CA ARG A 149 -10.19 -5.49 1.79
C ARG A 149 -11.23 -6.32 2.54
N LEU A 150 -11.59 -5.95 3.76
CA LEU A 150 -12.67 -6.60 4.52
C LEU A 150 -14.04 -6.43 3.85
N LYS A 151 -14.36 -5.25 3.29
CA LYS A 151 -15.59 -5.03 2.53
C LYS A 151 -15.70 -5.92 1.31
N THR A 152 -14.57 -6.17 0.65
CA THR A 152 -14.49 -7.11 -0.47
C THR A 152 -14.68 -8.54 0.05
N LEU A 153 -13.88 -8.97 1.03
CA LEU A 153 -13.86 -10.35 1.51
C LEU A 153 -15.12 -10.77 2.30
N SER A 154 -15.87 -9.82 2.86
CA SER A 154 -17.14 -10.08 3.55
C SER A 154 -18.27 -10.49 2.59
N ARG A 155 -18.09 -10.34 1.27
CA ARG A 155 -19.07 -10.75 0.28
C ARG A 155 -19.02 -12.25 0.01
N LYS A 156 -20.21 -12.82 -0.27
CA LYS A 156 -20.40 -14.27 -0.35
C LYS A 156 -20.02 -14.81 -1.73
N THR A 157 -20.34 -14.05 -2.79
CA THR A 157 -20.19 -14.51 -4.17
C THR A 157 -19.00 -13.87 -4.87
N VAL A 158 -18.44 -14.57 -5.87
CA VAL A 158 -17.36 -14.04 -6.73
C VAL A 158 -17.76 -12.70 -7.36
N ARG A 159 -19.03 -12.59 -7.79
CA ARG A 159 -19.57 -11.38 -8.41
C ARG A 159 -19.55 -10.20 -7.45
N GLU A 160 -20.11 -10.34 -6.26
CA GLU A 160 -20.14 -9.28 -5.26
C GLU A 160 -18.73 -8.81 -4.90
N ARG A 161 -17.79 -9.75 -4.70
CA ARG A 161 -16.39 -9.42 -4.41
C ARG A 161 -15.76 -8.61 -5.55
N PHE A 162 -15.96 -9.04 -6.79
CA PHE A 162 -15.43 -8.35 -7.96
C PHE A 162 -16.06 -6.97 -8.16
N VAL A 163 -17.37 -6.82 -7.95
CA VAL A 163 -18.07 -5.53 -8.04
C VAL A 163 -17.58 -4.54 -6.99
N VAL A 164 -17.44 -4.97 -5.73
CA VAL A 164 -16.88 -4.12 -4.66
C VAL A 164 -15.47 -3.68 -5.02
N TYR A 165 -14.63 -4.59 -5.51
CA TYR A 165 -13.29 -4.24 -6.00
C TYR A 165 -13.31 -3.18 -7.09
N LEU A 166 -14.17 -3.32 -8.10
CA LEU A 166 -14.29 -2.36 -9.20
C LEU A 166 -14.69 -0.97 -8.68
N LEU A 167 -15.68 -0.90 -7.79
CA LEU A 167 -16.18 0.36 -7.25
C LEU A 167 -15.17 1.07 -6.35
N GLU A 168 -14.37 0.32 -5.58
CA GLU A 168 -13.30 0.90 -4.76
C GLU A 168 -12.13 1.43 -5.60
N HIS A 169 -11.90 0.88 -6.80
CA HIS A 169 -10.83 1.28 -7.72
C HIS A 169 -11.31 2.25 -8.82
N LYS A 170 -12.60 2.56 -8.86
CA LYS A 170 -13.19 3.50 -9.81
C LYS A 170 -12.85 4.93 -9.41
N LYS A 171 -12.27 5.70 -10.33
CA LYS A 171 -12.09 7.15 -10.14
C LYS A 171 -13.46 7.83 -10.17
N LYS A 172 -13.66 8.85 -9.33
CA LYS A 172 -14.87 9.68 -9.37
C LYS A 172 -15.11 10.16 -10.82
N ASN A 173 -16.35 9.97 -11.30
CA ASN A 173 -16.82 10.34 -12.66
C ASN A 173 -16.16 9.59 -13.83
N SER A 174 -15.48 8.46 -13.61
CA SER A 174 -14.96 7.62 -14.69
C SER A 174 -15.79 6.35 -14.84
N SER A 175 -16.26 6.02 -16.04
CA SER A 175 -16.90 4.72 -16.33
C SER A 175 -15.89 3.58 -16.46
N THR A 176 -14.59 3.85 -16.31
CA THR A 176 -13.52 2.90 -16.55
C THR A 176 -12.69 2.67 -15.29
N VAL A 177 -12.37 1.42 -15.03
CA VAL A 177 -11.56 0.97 -13.90
C VAL A 177 -10.34 0.23 -14.45
N ASN A 178 -9.14 0.65 -14.04
CA ASN A 178 -7.91 -0.08 -14.36
C ASN A 178 -7.58 -1.01 -13.20
N ILE A 179 -7.69 -2.32 -13.46
CA ILE A 179 -7.33 -3.37 -12.52
C ILE A 179 -5.80 -3.33 -12.32
N ILE A 180 -5.39 -3.17 -11.07
CA ILE A 180 -3.96 -3.12 -10.69
C ILE A 180 -3.32 -4.51 -10.84
N HIS A 181 -4.09 -5.54 -10.52
CA HIS A 181 -3.72 -6.94 -10.51
C HIS A 181 -3.76 -7.57 -11.92
N ASN A 182 -2.90 -8.55 -12.17
CA ASN A 182 -3.17 -9.52 -13.23
C ASN A 182 -4.24 -10.52 -12.74
N GLN A 183 -4.81 -11.32 -13.64
CA GLN A 183 -5.95 -12.18 -13.29
C GLN A 183 -5.66 -13.23 -12.20
N ALA A 184 -4.42 -13.74 -12.11
CA ALA A 184 -4.04 -14.66 -11.04
C ALA A 184 -3.99 -13.93 -9.69
N THR A 185 -3.27 -12.80 -9.64
CA THR A 185 -3.17 -11.98 -8.42
C THR A 185 -4.52 -11.37 -8.01
N LEU A 186 -5.44 -11.13 -8.95
CA LEU A 186 -6.79 -10.67 -8.65
C LEU A 186 -7.62 -11.79 -8.02
N ALA A 187 -7.47 -13.02 -8.49
CA ALA A 187 -8.14 -14.17 -7.89
C ALA A 187 -7.67 -14.39 -6.44
N GLU A 188 -6.36 -14.30 -6.20
CA GLU A 188 -5.78 -14.31 -4.85
C GLU A 188 -6.33 -13.16 -4.00
N TYR A 189 -6.35 -11.93 -4.53
CA TYR A 189 -6.87 -10.76 -3.81
C TYR A 189 -8.33 -10.93 -3.39
N LEU A 190 -9.17 -11.45 -4.28
CA LEU A 190 -10.60 -11.70 -4.05
C LEU A 190 -10.85 -13.00 -3.26
N ASN A 191 -9.81 -13.75 -2.92
CA ASN A 191 -9.86 -15.05 -2.27
C ASN A 191 -10.79 -16.05 -3.00
N VAL A 192 -10.58 -16.18 -4.31
CA VAL A 192 -11.30 -17.09 -5.21
C VAL A 192 -10.32 -17.82 -6.12
N THR A 193 -10.74 -18.93 -6.73
CA THR A 193 -9.90 -19.59 -7.72
C THR A 193 -9.89 -18.80 -9.03
N ARG A 194 -8.76 -18.80 -9.74
CA ARG A 194 -8.62 -18.15 -11.05
C ARG A 194 -9.71 -18.60 -12.04
N PRO A 195 -10.07 -19.89 -12.17
CA PRO A 195 -11.16 -20.32 -13.06
C PRO A 195 -12.53 -19.77 -12.65
N ALA A 196 -12.83 -19.70 -11.34
CA ALA A 196 -14.09 -19.15 -10.87
C ALA A 196 -14.21 -17.66 -11.20
N LEU A 197 -13.13 -16.89 -11.00
CA LEU A 197 -13.08 -15.49 -11.38
C LEU A 197 -13.27 -15.29 -12.89
N SER A 198 -12.52 -16.03 -13.72
CA SER A 198 -12.64 -15.93 -15.18
C SER A 198 -14.04 -16.29 -15.67
N LYS A 199 -14.68 -17.32 -15.08
CA LYS A 199 -16.05 -17.71 -15.41
C LYS A 199 -17.04 -16.59 -15.07
N GLU A 200 -16.90 -15.95 -13.91
CA GLU A 200 -17.81 -14.89 -13.48
C GLU A 200 -17.65 -13.61 -14.30
N ILE A 201 -16.41 -13.20 -14.62
CA ILE A 201 -16.15 -12.05 -15.50
C ILE A 201 -16.80 -12.25 -16.88
N ASN A 202 -16.61 -13.42 -17.49
CA ASN A 202 -17.21 -13.73 -18.80
C ASN A 202 -18.74 -13.72 -18.75
N LYS A 203 -19.32 -14.13 -17.62
CA LYS A 203 -20.77 -14.08 -17.41
C LYS A 203 -21.26 -12.63 -17.35
N MET A 204 -20.58 -11.75 -16.60
CA MET A 204 -20.93 -10.32 -16.53
C MET A 204 -20.77 -9.59 -17.88
N ILE A 205 -19.78 -9.98 -18.69
CA ILE A 205 -19.62 -9.46 -20.07
C ILE A 205 -20.80 -9.88 -20.96
N LYS A 206 -21.20 -11.16 -20.92
CA LYS A 206 -22.36 -11.66 -21.68
C LYS A 206 -23.68 -11.02 -21.26
N GLU A 207 -23.80 -10.64 -19.99
CA GLU A 207 -24.95 -9.92 -19.45
C GLU A 207 -24.93 -8.42 -19.81
N GLY A 208 -23.86 -7.91 -20.44
CA GLY A 208 -23.75 -6.50 -20.81
C GLY A 208 -23.53 -5.54 -19.64
N ILE A 209 -23.12 -6.06 -18.47
CA ILE A 209 -22.90 -5.25 -17.26
C ILE A 209 -21.55 -4.54 -17.32
N ILE A 210 -20.54 -5.22 -17.89
CA ILE A 210 -19.18 -4.72 -18.06
C ILE A 210 -18.63 -5.10 -19.43
N GLU A 211 -17.64 -4.34 -19.87
CA GLU A 211 -16.69 -4.74 -20.90
C GLU A 211 -15.29 -4.80 -20.31
N MET A 212 -14.44 -5.68 -20.84
CA MET A 212 -13.07 -5.82 -20.35
C MET A 212 -12.09 -5.94 -21.51
N ASP A 213 -11.08 -5.08 -21.51
CA ASP A 213 -9.94 -5.11 -22.41
C ASP A 213 -8.64 -5.19 -21.59
N GLY A 214 -8.03 -6.37 -21.57
CA GLY A 214 -6.85 -6.64 -20.74
C GLY A 214 -7.10 -6.38 -19.25
N LYS A 215 -6.53 -5.29 -18.72
CA LYS A 215 -6.69 -4.84 -17.33
C LYS A 215 -7.72 -3.72 -17.17
N THR A 216 -8.30 -3.25 -18.25
CA THR A 216 -9.23 -2.12 -18.26
C THR A 216 -10.66 -2.64 -18.32
N VAL A 217 -11.47 -2.27 -17.33
CA VAL A 217 -12.89 -2.64 -17.24
C VAL A 217 -13.73 -1.40 -17.46
N ARG A 218 -14.60 -1.42 -18.45
CA ARG A 218 -15.62 -0.39 -18.68
C ARG A 218 -16.94 -0.85 -18.06
N VAL A 219 -17.46 -0.07 -17.13
CA VAL A 219 -18.77 -0.31 -16.50
C VAL A 219 -19.85 0.22 -17.43
N LEU A 220 -20.74 -0.67 -17.87
CA LEU A 220 -21.83 -0.34 -18.80
C LEU A 220 -23.15 -0.05 -18.08
N ASP A 221 -23.41 -0.74 -16.96
CA ASP A 221 -24.64 -0.61 -16.17
C ASP A 221 -24.33 -0.40 -14.68
N GLU A 222 -24.06 0.85 -14.32
CA GLU A 222 -23.74 1.26 -12.95
C GLU A 222 -24.86 0.95 -11.94
N PRO A 223 -26.15 1.20 -12.22
CA PRO A 223 -27.25 0.80 -11.34
C PRO A 223 -27.28 -0.69 -11.01
N SER A 224 -26.90 -1.57 -11.95
CA SER A 224 -26.82 -2.99 -11.67
C SER A 224 -25.65 -3.37 -10.77
N LEU A 225 -24.53 -2.63 -10.80
CA LEU A 225 -23.40 -2.86 -9.87
C LEU A 225 -23.75 -2.46 -8.44
N GLU A 226 -24.48 -1.36 -8.25
CA GLU A 226 -24.84 -0.86 -6.91
C GLU A 226 -25.69 -1.85 -6.08
N LYS A 227 -26.41 -2.76 -6.75
CA LYS A 227 -27.20 -3.82 -6.08
C LYS A 227 -26.35 -4.84 -5.32
N TYR A 228 -25.04 -4.89 -5.58
CA TYR A 228 -24.11 -5.86 -5.00
C TYR A 228 -23.27 -5.30 -3.84
N VAL A 229 -23.49 -4.03 -3.46
CA VAL A 229 -22.74 -3.32 -2.41
C VAL A 229 -23.53 -3.24 -1.11
#